data_AF-Q6TF93-F1
#
_entry.id   AF-Q6TF93-F1
#
_cell.length_a   1.000
_cell.length_b   1.000
_cell.length_c   1.000
_cell.angle_alpha   90.00
_cell.angle_beta   90.00
_cell.angle_gamma   90.00
#
_symmetry.space_group_name_H-M   'P 1'
#
loop_
_entity.id
_entity.type
_entity.pdbx_description
1 polymer ?
#
loop_
_entity_poly.entity_id
_entity_poly.type
_entity_poly.pdbx_seq_one_letter_code
_entity_poly.pdbx_strand_id
1 'polypeptide(L)'
;GFERPPFQVLLQLTPENYQAELEEFSPDMLFIESAWRGKDALWGNKVGHTSSELVNIIKWCKDNNTPTMFWNKEDPVHFETFLNTAKLFDHIFTTDIDCVGRYKRALRHNNVYFLPFAAQPVVNNPIEKYQRKDRFCFAGAYYLK
;
A
#
# COMPACT_ATOMS: atom_id res chain seq x y z
N GLY A 1 27.46 11.45 15.79
CA GLY A 1 26.08 11.65 16.23
C GLY A 1 25.18 11.22 15.10
N PHE A 2 24.26 10.29 15.36
CA PHE A 2 23.27 9.90 14.36
C PHE A 2 22.30 11.08 14.21
N GLU A 3 22.43 11.84 13.12
CA GLU A 3 21.39 12.78 12.72
C GLU A 3 20.10 11.99 12.55
N ARG A 4 19.07 12.34 13.33
CA ARG A 4 17.73 11.82 13.13
C ARG A 4 17.31 12.20 11.70
N PRO A 5 16.84 11.26 10.87
CA PRO A 5 16.31 11.61 9.56
C PRO A 5 15.18 12.65 9.74
N PRO A 6 14.99 13.57 8.77
CA PRO A 6 13.94 14.56 8.84
C PRO A 6 12.61 13.84 9.11
N PHE A 7 11.87 14.31 10.12
CA PHE A 7 10.60 13.71 10.49
C PHE A 7 9.68 13.72 9.27
N GLN A 8 9.45 12.54 8.68
CA GLN A 8 8.42 12.40 7.65
C GLN A 8 7.08 12.61 8.35
N VAL A 9 6.39 13.70 8.00
CA VAL A 9 5.03 13.94 8.46
C VAL A 9 4.10 13.17 7.54
N LEU A 10 3.19 12.38 8.12
CA LEU A 10 2.22 11.61 7.37
C LEU A 10 0.82 12.11 7.71
N LEU A 11 0.00 12.39 6.69
CA LEU A 11 -1.42 12.66 6.84
C LEU A 11 -2.22 11.53 6.19
N GLN A 12 -3.11 10.90 6.97
CA GLN A 12 -4.05 9.91 6.44
C GLN A 12 -5.33 10.59 5.96
N LEU A 13 -5.55 10.56 4.65
CA LEU A 13 -6.71 11.17 4.00
C LEU A 13 -8.04 10.48 4.38
N THR A 14 -9.11 11.26 4.36
CA THR A 14 -10.50 10.82 4.50
C THR A 14 -11.23 10.99 3.17
N PRO A 15 -12.11 10.06 2.78
CA PRO A 15 -12.83 10.15 1.51
C PRO A 15 -13.80 11.34 1.46
N GLU A 16 -14.29 11.82 2.61
CA GLU A 16 -15.21 12.95 2.69
C GLU A 16 -14.49 14.31 2.59
N ASN A 17 -13.23 14.41 3.04
CA ASN A 17 -12.53 15.68 3.19
C ASN A 17 -11.16 15.75 2.47
N TYR A 18 -10.86 14.77 1.61
CA TYR A 18 -9.54 14.66 0.96
C TYR A 18 -9.07 15.93 0.28
N GLN A 19 -9.99 16.72 -0.30
CA GLN A 19 -9.60 17.92 -1.05
C GLN A 19 -9.00 18.98 -0.12
N ALA A 20 -9.68 19.31 0.97
CA ALA A 20 -9.18 20.27 1.96
C ALA A 20 -7.90 19.74 2.63
N GLU A 21 -7.85 18.44 2.93
CA GLU A 21 -6.68 17.80 3.51
C GLU A 21 -5.45 17.88 2.58
N LEU A 22 -5.63 17.68 1.27
CA LEU A 22 -4.56 17.80 0.28
C LEU A 22 -4.09 19.25 0.10
N GLU A 23 -5.03 20.20 0.06
CA GLU A 23 -4.73 21.64 -0.08
C GLU A 23 -3.98 22.19 1.13
N GLU A 24 -4.38 21.80 2.35
CA GLU A 24 -3.73 22.23 3.59
C GLU A 24 -2.37 21.55 3.80
N PHE A 25 -2.29 20.24 3.53
CA PHE A 25 -1.07 19.47 3.78
C PHE A 25 0.00 19.67 2.70
N SER A 26 -0.41 19.92 1.45
CA SER A 26 0.47 20.09 0.28
C SER A 26 1.54 18.99 0.17
N PRO A 27 1.14 17.72 -0.04
CA PRO A 27 2.07 16.59 0.03
C PRO A 27 3.10 16.62 -1.11
N ASP A 28 4.34 16.31 -0.76
CA ASP A 28 5.41 16.01 -1.73
C ASP A 28 5.14 14.71 -2.52
N MET A 29 4.25 13.84 -2.01
CA MET A 29 3.97 12.54 -2.60
C MET A 29 2.67 11.93 -2.04
N LEU A 30 1.95 11.20 -2.90
CA LEU A 30 0.84 10.34 -2.49
C LEU A 30 1.30 8.88 -2.43
N PHE A 31 1.04 8.21 -1.32
CA PHE A 31 1.25 6.77 -1.16
C PHE A 31 -0.06 6.08 -0.79
N ILE A 32 -0.51 5.12 -1.61
CA ILE A 32 -1.72 4.32 -1.38
C ILE A 32 -1.35 2.85 -1.37
N GLU A 33 -1.79 2.11 -0.36
CA GLU A 33 -1.71 0.65 -0.36
C GLU A 33 -3.05 0.02 -0.80
N SER A 34 -3.03 -1.26 -1.18
CA SER A 34 -4.22 -2.07 -1.46
C SER A 34 -5.04 -2.35 -0.18
N ALA A 35 -5.68 -1.30 0.33
CA ALA A 35 -6.45 -1.32 1.57
C ALA A 35 -7.90 -1.78 1.33
N TRP A 36 -8.37 -2.70 2.17
CA TRP A 36 -9.76 -3.16 2.19
C TRP A 36 -10.69 -2.22 2.99
N ARG A 37 -10.18 -1.64 4.08
CA ARG A 37 -10.95 -0.78 5.01
C ARG A 37 -10.31 0.59 5.24
N GLY A 38 -8.98 0.66 5.29
CA GLY A 38 -8.22 1.88 5.57
C GLY A 38 -8.54 2.51 6.92
N LYS A 39 -8.21 3.81 7.06
CA LYS A 39 -8.41 4.62 8.26
C LYS A 39 -9.85 4.55 8.76
N ASP A 40 -10.05 4.16 10.01
CA ASP A 40 -11.35 4.10 10.70
C ASP A 40 -12.47 3.39 9.89
N ALA A 41 -12.06 2.45 9.01
CA ALA A 41 -12.93 1.77 8.04
C ALA A 41 -13.59 2.66 6.95
N LEU A 42 -13.21 3.93 6.83
CA LEU A 42 -13.77 4.89 5.86
C LEU A 42 -13.47 4.53 4.40
N TRP A 43 -12.39 3.79 4.14
CA TRP A 43 -11.96 3.38 2.80
C TRP A 43 -12.53 2.02 2.36
N GLY A 44 -13.55 1.51 3.06
CA GLY A 44 -14.22 0.23 2.77
C GLY A 44 -14.46 -0.02 1.28
N ASN A 45 -13.74 -0.99 0.71
CA ASN A 45 -13.74 -1.37 -0.72
C ASN A 45 -13.41 -0.25 -1.73
N LYS A 46 -13.13 0.98 -1.30
CA LYS A 46 -12.92 2.13 -2.19
C LYS A 46 -11.68 1.97 -3.08
N VAL A 47 -10.59 1.45 -2.51
CA VAL A 47 -9.34 1.23 -3.25
C VAL A 47 -9.49 0.10 -4.26
N GLY A 48 -10.09 -1.03 -3.85
CA GLY A 48 -10.29 -2.19 -4.74
C GLY A 48 -11.32 -1.94 -5.84
N HIS A 49 -12.27 -1.03 -5.63
CA HIS A 49 -13.29 -0.67 -6.63
C HIS A 49 -12.93 0.59 -7.43
N THR A 50 -11.74 1.16 -7.24
CA THR A 50 -11.32 2.40 -7.91
C THR A 50 -12.38 3.50 -7.76
N SER A 51 -12.76 3.81 -6.51
CA SER A 51 -13.86 4.75 -6.25
C SER A 51 -13.58 6.15 -6.79
N SER A 52 -14.63 6.96 -6.97
CA SER A 52 -14.51 8.33 -7.48
C SER A 52 -13.63 9.20 -6.61
N GLU A 53 -13.67 9.03 -5.28
CA GLU A 53 -12.80 9.77 -4.35
C GLU A 53 -11.32 9.48 -4.62
N LEU A 54 -10.96 8.20 -4.82
CA LEU A 54 -9.59 7.81 -5.16
C LEU A 54 -9.15 8.40 -6.51
N VAL A 55 -10.02 8.34 -7.53
CA VAL A 55 -9.75 8.93 -8.84
C VAL A 55 -9.54 10.44 -8.74
N ASN A 56 -10.35 11.13 -7.95
CA ASN A 56 -10.25 12.58 -7.75
C ASN A 56 -8.97 12.97 -7.00
N ILE A 57 -8.56 12.20 -6.00
CA ILE A 57 -7.28 12.40 -5.30
C ILE A 57 -6.11 12.28 -6.26
N ILE A 58 -6.07 11.21 -7.05
CA ILE A 58 -4.99 10.98 -8.01
C ILE A 58 -4.97 12.09 -9.07
N LYS A 59 -6.15 12.52 -9.53
CA LYS A 59 -6.27 13.65 -10.45
C LYS A 59 -5.71 14.93 -9.83
N TRP A 60 -6.07 15.25 -8.59
CA TRP A 60 -5.54 16.41 -7.88
C TRP A 60 -4.01 16.36 -7.80
N CYS A 61 -3.43 15.20 -7.46
CA CYS A 61 -1.99 15.02 -7.40
C CYS A 61 -1.35 15.28 -8.77
N LYS A 62 -1.93 14.76 -9.85
CA LYS A 62 -1.46 15.01 -11.21
C LYS A 62 -1.51 16.49 -11.60
N ASP A 63 -2.60 17.18 -11.27
CA ASP A 63 -2.79 18.60 -11.56
C ASP A 63 -1.81 19.48 -10.76
N ASN A 64 -1.31 19.00 -9.62
CA ASN A 64 -0.35 19.68 -8.74
C ASN A 64 1.10 19.17 -8.85
N ASN A 65 1.40 18.27 -9.80
CA ASN A 65 2.71 17.63 -9.97
C ASN A 65 3.19 16.83 -8.73
N THR A 66 2.27 16.33 -7.91
CA THR A 66 2.57 15.43 -6.80
C THR A 66 2.72 14.00 -7.32
N PRO A 67 3.88 13.34 -7.19
CA PRO A 67 4.09 11.96 -7.61
C PRO A 67 3.21 10.98 -6.82
N THR A 68 2.73 9.95 -7.50
CA THR A 68 1.81 8.96 -6.94
C THR A 68 2.42 7.55 -6.92
N MET A 69 2.30 6.87 -5.78
CA MET A 69 2.77 5.50 -5.56
C MET A 69 1.64 4.61 -5.10
N PHE A 70 1.53 3.42 -5.72
CA PHE A 70 0.62 2.37 -5.29
C PHE A 70 1.39 1.13 -4.85
N TRP A 71 1.12 0.63 -3.64
CA TRP A 71 1.68 -0.62 -3.13
C TRP A 71 0.61 -1.70 -2.99
N ASN A 72 0.63 -2.70 -3.88
CA ASN A 72 -0.24 -3.85 -3.77
C ASN A 72 0.36 -4.89 -2.82
N LYS A 73 -0.14 -4.90 -1.58
CA LYS A 73 0.23 -5.86 -0.54
C LYS A 73 -0.56 -7.16 -0.59
N GLU A 74 -1.60 -7.23 -1.43
CA GLU A 74 -2.50 -8.38 -1.59
C GLU A 74 -2.14 -9.26 -2.79
N ASP A 75 -1.02 -8.95 -3.46
CA ASP A 75 -0.49 -9.80 -4.52
C ASP A 75 0.08 -11.12 -3.98
N PRO A 76 0.00 -12.21 -4.77
CA PRO A 76 -0.56 -12.26 -6.13
C PRO A 76 -2.08 -12.52 -6.18
N VAL A 77 -2.71 -12.80 -5.03
CA VAL A 77 -4.11 -13.26 -4.92
C VAL A 77 -5.09 -12.24 -5.48
N HIS A 78 -4.88 -10.96 -5.18
CA HIS A 78 -5.78 -9.88 -5.59
C HIS A 78 -5.22 -8.98 -6.70
N PHE A 79 -4.31 -9.51 -7.52
CA PHE A 79 -3.71 -8.77 -8.65
C PHE A 79 -4.78 -8.15 -9.56
N GLU A 80 -5.74 -8.94 -10.03
CA GLU A 80 -6.78 -8.46 -10.96
C GLU A 80 -7.72 -7.44 -10.30
N THR A 81 -8.00 -7.61 -9.00
CA THR A 81 -8.83 -6.68 -8.23
C THR A 81 -8.21 -5.28 -8.22
N PHE A 82 -6.91 -5.18 -7.96
CA PHE A 82 -6.23 -3.90 -7.82
C PHE A 82 -5.58 -3.40 -9.11
N LEU A 83 -5.53 -4.19 -10.18
CA LEU A 83 -4.90 -3.81 -11.44
C LEU A 83 -5.49 -2.53 -12.05
N ASN A 84 -6.81 -2.34 -11.95
CA ASN A 84 -7.46 -1.13 -12.48
C ASN A 84 -7.08 0.12 -11.68
N THR A 85 -6.96 0.00 -10.36
CA THR A 85 -6.46 1.06 -9.50
C THR A 85 -4.99 1.35 -9.77
N ALA A 86 -4.15 0.32 -9.88
CA ALA A 86 -2.72 0.46 -10.14
C ALA A 86 -2.43 1.24 -11.43
N LYS A 87 -3.25 1.11 -12.49
CA LYS A 87 -3.10 1.86 -13.75
C LYS A 87 -3.11 3.38 -13.60
N LEU A 88 -3.60 3.89 -12.48
CA LEU A 88 -3.74 5.34 -12.24
C LEU A 88 -2.49 5.98 -11.62
N PHE A 89 -1.50 5.18 -11.19
CA PHE A 89 -0.34 5.66 -10.43
C PHE A 89 0.94 5.69 -11.26
N ASP A 90 1.87 6.57 -10.89
CA ASP A 90 3.17 6.74 -11.57
C ASP A 90 4.15 5.60 -11.26
N HIS A 91 4.09 5.10 -10.03
CA HIS A 91 4.97 4.05 -9.52
C HIS A 91 4.18 2.95 -8.82
N ILE A 92 4.48 1.71 -9.18
CA ILE A 92 3.83 0.52 -8.61
C ILE A 92 4.83 -0.29 -7.80
N PHE A 93 4.39 -0.72 -6.63
CA PHE A 93 5.10 -1.60 -5.75
C PHE A 93 4.25 -2.84 -5.51
N THR A 94 4.88 -4.00 -5.46
CA THR A 94 4.20 -5.27 -5.19
C THR A 94 4.98 -6.09 -4.18
N THR A 95 4.27 -6.83 -3.33
CA THR A 95 4.86 -7.77 -2.36
C THR A 95 5.26 -9.10 -3.00
N ASP A 96 4.97 -9.31 -4.29
CA ASP A 96 5.30 -10.52 -5.04
C ASP A 96 6.23 -10.20 -6.23
N ILE A 97 7.39 -10.87 -6.28
CA ILE A 97 8.42 -10.59 -7.30
C ILE A 97 7.97 -10.99 -8.71
N ASP A 98 7.13 -12.02 -8.84
CA ASP A 98 6.62 -12.50 -10.12
C ASP A 98 5.56 -11.55 -10.69
N CYS A 99 4.85 -10.83 -9.82
CA CYS A 99 3.92 -9.76 -10.20
C CYS A 99 4.61 -8.54 -10.85
N VAL A 100 5.91 -8.30 -10.61
CA VAL A 100 6.63 -7.18 -11.24
C VAL A 100 6.56 -7.27 -12.76
N GLY A 101 6.85 -8.45 -13.33
CA GLY A 101 6.77 -8.67 -14.77
C GLY A 101 5.33 -8.56 -15.31
N ARG A 102 4.34 -9.00 -14.51
CA ARG A 102 2.92 -8.91 -14.88
C ARG A 102 2.46 -7.46 -14.99
N TYR A 103 2.78 -6.62 -14.01
CA TYR A 103 2.47 -5.19 -14.04
C TYR A 103 3.17 -4.47 -15.20
N LYS A 104 4.48 -4.68 -15.41
CA LYS A 104 5.19 -4.04 -16.53
C LYS A 104 4.54 -4.32 -17.88
N ARG A 105 4.08 -5.57 -18.10
CA ARG A 105 3.34 -5.95 -19.32
C ARG A 105 1.96 -5.29 -19.40
N ALA A 106 1.21 -5.28 -18.30
CA ALA A 106 -0.16 -4.74 -18.26
C ALA A 106 -0.20 -3.21 -18.39
N LEU A 107 0.76 -2.52 -17.77
CA LEU A 107 0.80 -1.06 -17.66
C LEU A 107 1.67 -0.39 -18.73
N ARG A 108 2.53 -1.17 -19.41
CA ARG A 108 3.42 -0.70 -20.48
C ARG A 108 4.44 0.36 -20.03
N HIS A 109 4.86 0.33 -18.77
CA HIS A 109 5.97 1.15 -18.24
C HIS A 109 6.82 0.35 -17.24
N ASN A 110 8.01 0.86 -16.94
CA ASN A 110 9.01 0.18 -16.11
C ASN A 110 9.04 0.60 -14.64
N ASN A 111 8.25 1.61 -14.26
CA ASN A 111 8.11 2.10 -12.88
C ASN A 111 7.36 1.11 -11.97
N VAL A 112 7.84 -0.13 -11.90
CA VAL A 112 7.26 -1.24 -11.15
C VAL A 112 8.38 -1.95 -10.38
N TYR A 113 8.21 -2.06 -9.06
CA TYR A 113 9.26 -2.48 -8.15
C TYR A 113 8.75 -3.51 -7.13
N PHE A 114 9.65 -4.35 -6.66
CA PHE A 114 9.38 -5.27 -5.55
C PHE A 114 9.57 -4.55 -4.21
N LEU A 115 8.56 -4.59 -3.35
CA LEU A 115 8.60 -4.05 -2.00
C LEU A 115 8.01 -5.07 -1.03
N PRO A 116 8.84 -5.86 -0.33
CA PRO A 116 8.37 -6.88 0.60
C PRO A 116 7.82 -6.25 1.89
N PHE A 117 7.05 -7.04 2.64
CA PHE A 117 6.73 -6.68 4.02
C PHE A 117 8.00 -6.54 4.85
N ALA A 118 8.10 -5.46 5.61
CA ALA A 118 9.16 -5.25 6.58
C ALA A 118 8.66 -5.61 7.99
N ALA A 119 9.50 -6.29 8.77
CA ALA A 119 9.29 -6.51 10.19
C ALA A 119 10.34 -5.75 10.98
N GLN A 120 9.92 -4.99 12.01
CA GLN A 120 10.84 -4.29 12.92
C GLN A 120 11.66 -5.32 13.72
N PRO A 121 12.99 -5.45 13.49
CA PRO A 121 13.78 -6.53 14.09
C PRO A 121 13.90 -6.43 15.62
N VAL A 122 13.76 -5.24 16.20
CA VAL A 122 13.78 -5.06 17.67
C VAL A 122 12.59 -5.75 18.34
N VAL A 123 11.42 -5.74 17.68
CA VAL A 123 10.17 -6.32 18.19
C VAL A 123 9.99 -7.76 17.72
N ASN A 124 10.33 -8.04 16.47
CA ASN A 124 10.18 -9.34 15.81
C ASN A 124 11.54 -10.02 15.66
N ASN A 125 12.13 -10.38 16.81
CA ASN A 125 13.43 -11.04 16.86
C ASN A 125 13.26 -12.54 17.14
N PRO A 126 13.80 -13.45 16.32
CA PRO A 126 13.71 -14.90 16.53
C PRO A 126 14.58 -15.43 17.69
N ILE A 127 15.12 -14.58 18.56
CA ILE A 127 15.80 -15.03 19.79
C ILE A 127 14.80 -15.79 20.68
N GLU A 128 15.15 -17.04 20.98
CA GLU A 128 14.36 -17.94 21.82
C GLU A 128 14.36 -17.43 23.28
N LYS A 129 13.25 -16.81 23.70
CA LYS A 129 13.07 -16.27 25.07
C LYS A 129 12.35 -17.23 26.02
N TYR A 130 11.75 -18.29 25.48
CA TYR A 130 10.89 -19.22 26.23
C TYR A 130 11.21 -20.66 25.86
N GLN A 131 10.97 -21.59 26.79
CA GLN A 131 11.12 -23.02 26.52
C GLN A 131 10.14 -23.45 25.41
N ARG A 132 10.67 -24.02 24.34
CA ARG A 132 9.88 -24.55 23.22
C ARG A 132 8.87 -25.59 23.72
N LYS A 133 7.61 -25.42 23.34
CA LYS A 133 6.55 -26.42 23.57
C LYS A 133 6.49 -27.38 22.40
N ASP A 134 6.37 -28.67 22.68
CA ASP A 134 6.16 -29.70 21.65
C ASP A 134 4.70 -29.67 21.17
N ARG A 135 4.39 -28.70 20.31
CA ARG A 135 3.06 -28.46 19.74
C ARG A 135 3.16 -27.92 18.32
N PHE A 136 2.12 -28.17 17.53
CA PHE A 136 1.95 -27.55 16.22
C PHE A 136 1.35 -26.15 16.36
N CYS A 137 1.84 -25.20 15.56
CA CYS A 137 1.28 -23.87 15.40
C CYS A 137 0.80 -23.74 13.95
N PHE A 138 -0.48 -23.44 13.75
CA PHE A 138 -1.04 -23.10 12.45
C PHE A 138 -1.33 -21.60 12.44
N ALA A 139 -0.51 -20.85 11.70
CA ALA A 139 -0.69 -19.42 11.47
C ALA A 139 -1.22 -19.24 10.03
N GLY A 140 -2.53 -19.32 9.87
CA GLY A 140 -3.20 -19.22 8.57
C GLY A 140 -4.72 -19.25 8.70
N ALA A 141 -5.41 -19.05 7.59
CA ALA A 141 -6.85 -19.25 7.49
C ALA A 141 -7.15 -20.64 6.93
N TYR A 142 -8.17 -21.30 7.49
CA TYR A 142 -8.70 -22.56 6.97
C TYR A 142 -9.98 -22.27 6.20
N TYR A 143 -9.99 -22.55 4.90
CA TYR A 143 -11.17 -22.39 4.05
C TYR A 143 -11.82 -23.76 3.84
N LEU A 144 -13.09 -23.89 4.22
CA LEU A 144 -13.91 -25.06 3.89
C LEU A 144 -14.23 -25.05 2.38
N LYS A 145 -14.06 -26.19 1.73
CA LYS A 145 -14.52 -26.43 0.35
C LYS A 145 -16.03 -26.62 0.30
#